data_AF-A0A0A9XUL0-F1
#
_entry.id   AF-A0A0A9XUL0-F1
#
_cell.length_a   1.000
_cell.length_b   1.000
_cell.length_c   1.000
_cell.angle_alpha   90.00
_cell.angle_beta   90.00
_cell.angle_gamma   90.00
#
_symmetry.space_group_name_H-M   'P 1'
#
loop_
_entity.id
_entity.type
_entity.pdbx_description
1 polymer ?
#
loop_
_entity_poly.entity_id
_entity_poly.type
_entity_poly.pdbx_seq_one_letter_code
_entity_poly.pdbx_strand_id
1 'polypeptide(L)'
;MGEEAVAMARAVQYVSAGTVENVVNPKKEFFFLEMNTRLQVEHPITEEITGVDLVEQMLRAAAGLPLSVTQDDIKINGHATECRVYAEDPTKNYFPSIGRLSKYEEPCGPGVRCDSGITEGSQISVYYDPLICKLSTWGKDRDECLNRMEKALDEYVIRGLNHNICLLRDVINEKVYRKGDLTTNYLP
;
A
#
# COMPACT_ATOMS: atom_id res chain seq x y z
N MET A 1 -16.50 -13.45 0.09
CA MET A 1 -15.79 -12.16 0.22
C MET A 1 -16.17 -11.18 -0.89
N GLY A 2 -15.66 -11.30 -2.13
CA GLY A 2 -15.90 -10.28 -3.18
C GLY A 2 -17.38 -10.02 -3.51
N GLU A 3 -18.17 -11.08 -3.73
CA GLU A 3 -19.60 -10.96 -4.02
C GLU A 3 -20.38 -10.30 -2.87
N GLU A 4 -20.03 -10.63 -1.63
CA GLU A 4 -20.66 -10.05 -0.42
C GLU A 4 -20.31 -8.57 -0.25
N ALA A 5 -19.06 -8.17 -0.55
CA ALA A 5 -18.66 -6.77 -0.54
C ALA A 5 -19.45 -5.94 -1.56
N VAL A 6 -19.65 -6.47 -2.77
CA VAL A 6 -20.49 -5.83 -3.80
C VAL A 6 -21.96 -5.77 -3.37
N ALA A 7 -22.48 -6.84 -2.76
CA ALA A 7 -23.86 -6.87 -2.25
C ALA A 7 -24.08 -5.83 -1.15
N MET A 8 -23.13 -5.69 -0.22
CA MET A 8 -23.16 -4.66 0.83
C MET A 8 -23.15 -3.25 0.23
N ALA A 9 -22.24 -2.97 -0.69
CA ALA A 9 -22.16 -1.67 -1.37
C ALA A 9 -23.48 -1.31 -2.08
N ARG A 10 -24.11 -2.28 -2.75
CA ARG A 10 -25.44 -2.08 -3.38
C ARG A 10 -26.54 -1.80 -2.34
N ALA A 11 -26.54 -2.51 -1.22
CA ALA A 11 -27.55 -2.36 -0.17
C ALA A 11 -27.55 -0.95 0.44
N VAL A 12 -26.38 -0.31 0.56
CA VAL A 12 -26.24 1.07 1.05
C VAL A 12 -26.16 2.12 -0.07
N GLN A 13 -26.39 1.71 -1.32
CA GLN A 13 -26.31 2.58 -2.51
C GLN A 13 -24.99 3.35 -2.59
N TYR A 14 -23.88 2.68 -2.28
CA TYR A 14 -22.57 3.29 -2.23
C TYR A 14 -22.10 3.76 -3.61
N VAL A 15 -21.49 4.94 -3.66
CA VAL A 15 -20.94 5.56 -4.87
C VAL A 15 -19.48 5.92 -4.61
N SER A 16 -18.65 5.89 -5.66
CA SER A 16 -17.19 6.05 -5.60
C SER A 16 -16.46 4.78 -5.14
N ALA A 17 -15.15 4.88 -4.89
CA ALA A 17 -14.34 3.79 -4.34
C ALA A 17 -14.50 3.70 -2.82
N GLY A 18 -14.47 2.48 -2.30
CA GLY A 18 -14.54 2.17 -0.88
C GLY A 18 -13.99 0.77 -0.61
N THR A 19 -13.63 0.48 0.63
CA THR A 19 -13.04 -0.80 1.03
C THR A 19 -13.90 -1.47 2.09
N VAL A 20 -14.17 -2.77 1.91
CA VAL A 20 -14.87 -3.60 2.91
C VAL A 20 -13.82 -4.45 3.60
N GLU A 21 -13.63 -4.21 4.89
CA GLU A 21 -12.62 -4.87 5.70
C GLU A 21 -13.21 -6.10 6.39
N ASN A 22 -12.45 -7.19 6.34
CA ASN A 22 -12.82 -8.47 6.95
C ASN A 22 -11.65 -9.00 7.79
N VAL A 23 -11.98 -9.67 8.89
CA VAL A 23 -11.02 -10.49 9.65
C VAL A 23 -11.21 -11.94 9.25
N VAL A 24 -10.12 -12.64 8.95
CA VAL A 24 -10.14 -14.05 8.56
C VAL A 24 -9.50 -14.90 9.65
N ASN A 25 -10.18 -15.94 10.09
CA ASN A 25 -9.65 -16.85 11.10
C ASN A 25 -8.83 -18.00 10.47
N PRO A 26 -8.12 -18.84 11.26
CA PRO A 26 -7.34 -19.96 10.72
C PRO A 26 -8.13 -21.01 9.93
N LYS A 27 -9.46 -21.05 10.07
CA LYS A 27 -10.35 -21.94 9.29
C LYS A 27 -10.77 -21.33 7.95
N LYS A 28 -10.27 -20.15 7.60
CA LYS A 28 -10.67 -19.35 6.42
C LYS A 28 -12.13 -18.88 6.46
N GLU A 29 -12.71 -18.80 7.64
CA GLU A 29 -13.98 -18.11 7.86
C GLU A 29 -13.66 -16.62 7.97
N PHE A 30 -14.40 -15.78 7.25
CA PHE A 30 -14.20 -14.34 7.23
C PHE A 30 -15.40 -13.64 7.88
N PHE A 31 -15.14 -12.53 8.55
CA PHE A 31 -16.13 -11.75 9.29
C PHE A 31 -15.97 -10.29 8.94
N PHE A 32 -17.07 -9.62 8.60
CA PHE A 32 -17.09 -8.19 8.36
C PHE A 32 -16.65 -7.43 9.61
N LEU A 33 -15.73 -6.47 9.42
CA LEU A 33 -15.28 -5.56 10.46
C LEU A 33 -15.90 -4.18 10.25
N GLU A 34 -15.58 -3.55 9.11
CA GLU A 34 -16.07 -2.21 8.76
C GLU A 34 -16.02 -1.97 7.25
N MET A 35 -16.60 -0.84 6.82
CA MET A 35 -16.49 -0.34 5.46
C MET A 35 -15.91 1.08 5.49
N ASN A 36 -14.76 1.26 4.86
CA ASN A 36 -14.12 2.56 4.71
C ASN A 36 -14.67 3.26 3.46
N THR A 37 -15.40 4.36 3.69
CA THR A 37 -16.13 5.12 2.66
C THR A 37 -15.25 6.16 1.96
N ARG A 38 -14.02 5.77 1.63
CA ARG A 38 -13.01 6.59 0.96
C ARG A 38 -11.99 5.72 0.25
N LEU A 39 -11.16 6.33 -0.58
CA LEU A 39 -9.96 5.68 -1.10
C LEU A 39 -9.02 5.30 0.05
N GLN A 40 -8.45 4.10 -0.03
CA GLN A 40 -7.44 3.65 0.92
C GLN A 40 -6.04 4.05 0.48
N VAL A 41 -5.15 4.21 1.45
CA VAL A 41 -3.75 4.58 1.20
C VAL A 41 -3.10 3.52 0.29
N GLU A 42 -3.34 2.25 0.62
CA GLU A 42 -2.85 1.03 -0.05
C GLU A 42 -3.59 0.66 -1.34
N HIS A 43 -4.37 1.56 -1.94
CA HIS A 43 -5.00 1.29 -3.24
C HIS A 43 -4.01 0.94 -4.38
N PRO A 44 -2.74 1.41 -4.43
CA PRO A 44 -1.82 1.09 -5.52
C PRO A 44 -1.66 -0.41 -5.77
N ILE A 45 -1.59 -1.24 -4.72
CA ILE A 45 -1.44 -2.69 -4.91
C ILE A 45 -2.64 -3.33 -5.63
N THR A 46 -3.83 -2.73 -5.54
CA THR A 46 -5.00 -3.16 -6.31
C THR A 46 -4.88 -2.71 -7.76
N GLU A 47 -4.45 -1.48 -8.01
CA GLU A 47 -4.24 -0.96 -9.36
C GLU A 47 -3.18 -1.77 -10.12
N GLU A 48 -2.06 -2.10 -9.47
CA GLU A 48 -0.94 -2.84 -10.07
C GLU A 48 -1.33 -4.25 -10.55
N ILE A 49 -2.26 -4.92 -9.86
CA ILE A 49 -2.67 -6.28 -10.23
C ILE A 49 -3.93 -6.33 -11.10
N THR A 50 -4.77 -5.28 -11.06
CA THR A 50 -6.01 -5.22 -11.84
C THR A 50 -5.90 -4.39 -13.12
N GLY A 51 -4.93 -3.48 -13.19
CA GLY A 51 -4.79 -2.50 -14.27
C GLY A 51 -5.86 -1.41 -14.26
N VAL A 52 -6.61 -1.27 -13.16
CA VAL A 52 -7.67 -0.26 -13.01
C VAL A 52 -7.16 0.91 -12.20
N ASP A 53 -7.20 2.11 -12.78
CA ASP A 53 -6.98 3.36 -12.05
C ASP A 53 -8.24 3.70 -11.22
N LEU A 54 -8.13 3.58 -9.91
CA LEU A 54 -9.24 3.78 -8.99
C LEU A 54 -9.59 5.26 -8.86
N VAL A 55 -8.60 6.16 -8.92
CA VAL A 55 -8.84 7.61 -8.87
C VAL A 55 -9.60 8.05 -10.12
N GLU A 56 -9.26 7.53 -11.29
CA GLU A 56 -10.00 7.75 -12.52
C GLU A 56 -11.46 7.29 -12.38
N GLN A 57 -11.70 6.06 -11.87
CA GLN A 57 -13.07 5.57 -11.67
C GLN A 57 -13.85 6.42 -10.66
N MET A 58 -13.21 6.93 -9.61
CA MET A 58 -13.84 7.85 -8.66
C MET A 58 -14.28 9.14 -9.35
N LEU A 59 -13.44 9.74 -10.20
CA LEU A 59 -13.79 10.95 -10.95
C LEU A 59 -14.95 10.70 -11.94
N ARG A 60 -14.94 9.55 -12.62
CA ARG A 60 -16.03 9.13 -13.51
C ARG A 60 -17.34 8.98 -12.76
N ALA A 61 -17.33 8.28 -11.62
CA ALA A 61 -18.50 8.10 -10.77
C ALA A 61 -19.04 9.43 -10.25
N ALA A 62 -18.16 10.34 -9.80
CA ALA A 62 -18.53 11.68 -9.35
C ALA A 62 -19.18 12.52 -10.47
N ALA A 63 -18.78 12.30 -11.73
CA ALA A 63 -19.39 12.92 -12.90
C ALA A 63 -20.69 12.24 -13.37
N GLY A 64 -21.18 11.21 -12.68
CA GLY A 64 -22.36 10.43 -13.07
C GLY A 64 -22.14 9.55 -14.30
N LEU A 65 -20.88 9.29 -14.67
CA LEU A 65 -20.54 8.40 -15.77
C LEU A 65 -20.57 6.93 -15.30
N PRO A 66 -20.87 5.98 -16.20
CA PRO A 66 -20.75 4.57 -15.87
C PRO A 66 -19.28 4.18 -15.63
N LEU A 67 -19.10 3.11 -14.85
CA LEU A 67 -17.80 2.44 -14.72
C LEU A 67 -17.26 2.08 -16.10
N SER A 68 -15.96 2.25 -16.29
CA SER A 68 -15.30 1.91 -17.57
C SER A 68 -15.09 0.42 -17.78
N VAL A 69 -15.30 -0.38 -16.74
CA VAL A 69 -15.02 -1.82 -16.66
C VAL A 69 -16.21 -2.57 -16.07
N THR A 70 -16.37 -3.82 -16.47
CA THR A 70 -17.33 -4.77 -15.90
C THR A 70 -16.62 -5.75 -14.97
N GLN A 71 -17.37 -6.54 -14.20
CA GLN A 71 -16.80 -7.57 -13.32
C GLN A 71 -15.97 -8.61 -14.09
N ASP A 72 -16.36 -8.92 -15.33
CA ASP A 72 -15.65 -9.89 -16.18
C ASP A 72 -14.32 -9.34 -16.70
N ASP A 73 -14.18 -8.01 -16.79
CA ASP A 73 -12.93 -7.34 -17.21
C ASP A 73 -11.89 -7.35 -16.09
N ILE A 74 -12.31 -7.40 -14.81
CA ILE A 74 -11.40 -7.39 -13.66
C ILE A 74 -10.66 -8.71 -13.55
N LYS A 75 -9.38 -8.72 -13.94
CA LYS A 75 -8.46 -9.84 -13.75
C LYS A 75 -7.45 -9.52 -12.63
N ILE A 76 -6.88 -10.56 -12.03
CA ILE A 76 -5.78 -10.43 -11.07
C ILE A 76 -4.53 -10.98 -11.74
N ASN A 77 -3.60 -10.09 -12.07
CA ASN A 77 -2.37 -10.42 -12.79
C ASN A 77 -1.14 -10.13 -11.92
N GLY A 78 -0.43 -11.19 -11.55
CA GLY A 78 0.79 -11.10 -10.75
C GLY A 78 0.53 -10.85 -9.26
N HIS A 79 1.51 -10.24 -8.61
CA HIS A 79 1.49 -9.88 -7.20
C HIS A 79 2.03 -8.47 -7.02
N ALA A 80 1.42 -7.71 -6.10
CA ALA A 80 1.92 -6.40 -5.71
C ALA A 80 2.11 -6.34 -4.19
N THR A 81 3.10 -5.59 -3.75
CA THR A 81 3.40 -5.34 -2.33
C THR A 81 3.72 -3.86 -2.17
N GLU A 82 3.17 -3.24 -1.13
CA GLU A 82 3.43 -1.85 -0.77
C GLU A 82 4.06 -1.78 0.63
N CYS A 83 5.06 -0.92 0.75
CA CYS A 83 5.67 -0.51 2.00
C CYS A 83 5.43 0.98 2.21
N ARG A 84 4.92 1.35 3.39
CA ARG A 84 4.81 2.74 3.82
C ARG A 84 6.14 3.19 4.42
N VAL A 85 6.85 4.05 3.70
CA VAL A 85 8.11 4.61 4.15
C VAL A 85 7.79 5.81 5.04
N TYR A 86 8.10 5.68 6.33
CA TYR A 86 7.80 6.67 7.35
C TYR A 86 9.06 7.37 7.86
N ALA A 87 8.92 8.66 8.16
CA ALA A 87 9.88 9.44 8.94
C ALA A 87 9.72 9.12 10.43
N GLU A 88 10.16 7.93 10.84
CA GLU A 88 10.08 7.43 12.21
C GLU A 88 11.33 6.60 12.56
N ASP A 89 11.58 6.40 13.84
CA ASP A 89 12.67 5.56 14.34
C ASP A 89 12.12 4.28 14.99
N PRO A 90 12.10 3.13 14.28
CA PRO A 90 11.65 1.87 14.85
C PRO A 90 12.40 1.43 16.10
N THR A 91 13.68 1.85 16.27
CA THR A 91 14.48 1.49 17.45
C THR A 91 14.08 2.28 18.70
N LYS A 92 13.28 3.33 18.52
CA LYS A 92 12.78 4.20 19.59
C LYS A 92 11.26 4.18 19.66
N ASN A 93 10.67 2.98 19.54
CA ASN A 93 9.22 2.80 19.60
C ASN A 93 8.48 3.67 18.58
N TYR A 94 8.98 3.69 17.34
CA TYR A 94 8.39 4.40 16.20
C TYR A 94 8.23 5.91 16.44
N PHE A 95 9.15 6.52 17.21
CA PHE A 95 9.09 7.95 17.49
C PHE A 95 9.20 8.74 16.17
N PRO A 96 8.30 9.71 15.90
CA PRO A 96 8.36 10.51 14.69
C PRO A 96 9.68 11.29 14.56
N SER A 97 10.24 11.28 13.36
CA SER A 97 11.45 12.00 13.02
C SER A 97 11.12 13.25 12.21
N ILE A 98 11.42 14.41 12.79
CA ILE A 98 11.17 15.72 12.18
C ILE A 98 12.50 16.26 11.65
N GLY A 99 12.48 16.89 10.48
CA GLY A 99 13.71 17.42 9.91
C GLY A 99 13.60 17.74 8.43
N ARG A 100 14.74 18.14 7.87
CA ARG A 100 14.86 18.40 6.44
C ARG A 100 15.52 17.21 5.76
N LEU A 101 14.97 16.79 4.64
CA LEU A 101 15.59 15.78 3.78
C LEU A 101 16.82 16.38 3.11
N SER A 102 18.01 16.04 3.59
CA SER A 102 19.28 16.55 3.04
C SER A 102 19.67 15.85 1.74
N LYS A 103 19.19 14.62 1.55
CA LYS A 103 19.31 13.85 0.31
C LYS A 103 18.06 12.97 0.18
N TYR A 104 17.46 12.93 -1.00
CA TYR A 104 16.29 12.11 -1.27
C TYR A 104 16.32 11.60 -2.72
N GLU A 105 16.49 10.29 -2.90
CA GLU A 105 16.45 9.65 -4.21
C GLU A 105 15.58 8.40 -4.12
N GLU A 106 14.47 8.42 -4.84
CA GLU A 106 13.54 7.30 -4.92
C GLU A 106 14.11 6.17 -5.78
N PRO A 107 13.85 4.90 -5.43
CA PRO A 107 14.21 3.79 -6.29
C PRO A 107 13.39 3.85 -7.58
N CYS A 108 13.98 3.37 -8.66
CA CYS A 108 13.30 3.26 -9.95
C CYS A 108 13.61 1.92 -10.62
N GLY A 109 12.73 1.47 -11.50
CA GLY A 109 12.94 0.25 -12.25
C GLY A 109 11.64 -0.47 -12.62
N PRO A 110 11.75 -1.62 -13.29
CA PRO A 110 10.58 -2.37 -13.75
C PRO A 110 9.67 -2.81 -12.60
N GLY A 111 8.42 -2.37 -12.62
CA GLY A 111 7.43 -2.69 -11.59
C GLY A 111 7.79 -2.14 -10.22
N VAL A 112 8.44 -0.98 -10.17
CA VAL A 112 8.64 -0.18 -8.95
C VAL A 112 7.87 1.13 -9.15
N ARG A 113 6.99 1.46 -8.21
CA ARG A 113 6.17 2.67 -8.20
C ARG A 113 6.31 3.38 -6.85
N CYS A 114 6.65 4.67 -6.91
CA CYS A 114 6.74 5.55 -5.76
C CYS A 114 5.62 6.60 -5.84
N ASP A 115 4.73 6.58 -4.86
CA ASP A 115 3.76 7.66 -4.65
C ASP A 115 4.25 8.53 -3.49
N SER A 116 4.86 9.67 -3.79
CA SER A 116 5.38 10.62 -2.79
C SER A 116 4.81 12.02 -2.98
N GLY A 117 4.76 12.79 -1.89
CA GLY A 117 4.34 14.20 -1.88
C GLY A 117 5.47 15.17 -1.54
N ILE A 118 6.71 14.71 -1.62
CA ILE A 118 7.90 15.39 -1.09
C ILE A 118 9.09 15.24 -2.05
N THR A 119 10.08 16.11 -1.91
CA THR A 119 11.31 16.11 -2.72
C THR A 119 12.54 16.40 -1.86
N GLU A 120 13.74 16.21 -2.42
CA GLU A 120 14.98 16.60 -1.74
C GLU A 120 14.92 18.06 -1.26
N GLY A 121 15.30 18.29 0.00
CA GLY A 121 15.22 19.59 0.65
C GLY A 121 13.88 19.89 1.33
N SER A 122 12.85 19.07 1.16
CA SER A 122 11.56 19.20 1.87
C SER A 122 11.71 19.05 3.38
N GLN A 123 10.81 19.68 4.12
CA GLN A 123 10.75 19.60 5.57
C GLN A 123 9.60 18.70 6.01
N ILE A 124 9.94 17.63 6.74
CA ILE A 124 8.96 16.84 7.48
C ILE A 124 8.65 17.59 8.77
N SER A 125 7.38 17.96 8.94
CA SER A 125 6.91 18.79 10.05
C SER A 125 6.09 17.97 11.05
N VAL A 126 5.93 18.48 12.27
CA VAL A 126 5.10 17.86 13.31
C VAL A 126 3.60 17.92 13.02
N TYR A 127 3.18 18.71 12.02
CA TYR A 127 1.78 19.05 11.81
C TYR A 127 1.02 18.02 10.97
N TYR A 128 1.73 17.09 10.33
CA TYR A 128 1.16 16.12 9.41
C TYR A 128 1.65 14.70 9.71
N ASP A 129 1.02 13.74 9.06
CA ASP A 129 1.44 12.34 9.09
C ASP A 129 2.90 12.19 8.60
N PRO A 130 3.73 11.35 9.23
CA PRO A 130 5.15 11.23 8.87
C PRO A 130 5.40 10.43 7.58
N LEU A 131 4.38 10.10 6.79
CA LEU A 131 4.53 9.35 5.54
C LEU A 131 5.37 10.13 4.54
N ILE A 132 6.48 9.51 4.13
CA ILE A 132 7.40 10.03 3.12
C ILE A 132 6.93 9.59 1.73
N CYS A 133 6.69 8.29 1.57
CA CYS A 133 6.37 7.68 0.30
C CYS A 133 5.63 6.35 0.52
N LYS A 134 4.72 6.02 -0.39
CA LYS A 134 4.26 4.65 -0.58
C LYS A 134 5.14 4.03 -1.66
N LEU A 135 6.01 3.10 -1.27
CA LEU A 135 6.82 2.33 -2.20
C LEU A 135 6.08 1.05 -2.52
N SER A 136 5.64 0.88 -3.75
CA SER A 136 4.97 -0.32 -4.23
C SER A 136 5.80 -1.02 -5.29
N THR A 137 5.71 -2.34 -5.32
CA THR A 137 6.34 -3.15 -6.36
C THR A 137 5.35 -4.16 -6.91
N TRP A 138 5.57 -4.57 -8.15
CA TRP A 138 4.83 -5.60 -8.85
C TRP A 138 5.77 -6.66 -9.41
N GLY A 139 5.35 -7.93 -9.39
CA GLY A 139 6.03 -9.05 -10.03
C GLY A 139 5.03 -10.08 -10.58
N LYS A 140 5.49 -10.99 -11.45
CA LYS A 140 4.61 -12.04 -12.01
C LYS A 140 4.12 -13.03 -10.94
N ASP A 141 4.87 -13.13 -9.86
CA ASP A 141 4.61 -13.92 -8.68
C ASP A 141 5.11 -13.16 -7.44
N ARG A 142 4.79 -13.70 -6.28
CA ARG A 142 5.13 -13.08 -5.00
C ARG A 142 6.64 -13.00 -4.78
N ASP A 143 7.40 -14.01 -5.16
CA ASP A 143 8.85 -14.03 -4.96
C ASP A 143 9.54 -12.96 -5.79
N GLU A 144 9.14 -12.80 -7.06
CA GLU A 144 9.64 -11.73 -7.91
C GLU A 144 9.28 -10.35 -7.35
N CYS A 145 8.03 -10.16 -6.93
CA CYS A 145 7.59 -8.90 -6.31
C CYS A 145 8.43 -8.55 -5.08
N LEU A 146 8.62 -9.50 -4.15
CA LEU A 146 9.39 -9.27 -2.94
C LEU A 146 10.88 -9.05 -3.21
N ASN A 147 11.47 -9.78 -4.18
CA ASN A 147 12.86 -9.57 -4.58
C ASN A 147 13.07 -8.17 -5.22
N ARG A 148 12.06 -7.64 -5.91
CA ARG A 148 12.08 -6.25 -6.41
C ARG A 148 11.95 -5.25 -5.27
N MET A 149 11.05 -5.49 -4.32
CA MET A 149 10.91 -4.65 -3.12
C MET A 149 12.20 -4.58 -2.32
N GLU A 150 12.87 -5.72 -2.12
CA GLU A 150 14.16 -5.81 -1.45
C GLU A 150 15.20 -4.91 -2.12
N LYS A 151 15.34 -4.97 -3.45
CA LYS A 151 16.26 -4.11 -4.22
C LYS A 151 15.86 -2.64 -4.16
N ALA A 152 14.57 -2.34 -4.31
CA ALA A 152 14.07 -0.97 -4.26
C ALA A 152 14.35 -0.32 -2.89
N LEU A 153 14.21 -1.07 -1.80
CA LEU A 153 14.55 -0.60 -0.45
C LEU A 153 16.07 -0.39 -0.27
N ASP A 154 16.91 -1.24 -0.88
CA ASP A 154 18.37 -1.08 -0.85
C ASP A 154 18.86 0.15 -1.64
N GLU A 155 18.15 0.51 -2.71
CA GLU A 155 18.47 1.65 -3.57
C GLU A 155 17.89 2.98 -3.06
N TYR A 156 16.96 2.94 -2.10
CA TYR A 156 16.26 4.14 -1.61
C TYR A 156 17.17 4.99 -0.72
N VAL A 157 17.55 6.18 -1.21
CA VAL A 157 18.38 7.12 -0.47
C VAL A 157 17.53 8.14 0.28
N ILE A 158 17.54 8.08 1.61
CA ILE A 158 16.95 9.09 2.49
C ILE A 158 18.00 9.53 3.51
N ARG A 159 18.27 10.84 3.59
CA ARG A 159 19.21 11.42 4.58
C ARG A 159 18.61 12.67 5.24
N GLY A 160 19.03 12.92 6.47
CA GLY A 160 18.66 14.12 7.24
C GLY A 160 17.66 13.87 8.37
N LEU A 161 17.04 12.70 8.41
CA LEU A 161 16.12 12.25 9.46
C LEU A 161 16.14 10.72 9.57
N ASN A 162 15.59 10.17 10.65
CA ASN A 162 15.41 8.73 10.82
C ASN A 162 14.17 8.25 10.08
N HIS A 163 14.22 7.02 9.57
CA HIS A 163 13.15 6.41 8.79
C HIS A 163 13.10 4.89 9.00
N ASN A 164 11.99 4.27 8.60
CA ASN A 164 11.73 2.84 8.85
C ASN A 164 12.25 1.87 7.76
N ILE A 165 12.95 2.33 6.72
CA ILE A 165 13.44 1.49 5.60
C ILE A 165 14.16 0.22 6.07
N CYS A 166 15.04 0.30 7.07
CA CYS A 166 15.76 -0.88 7.56
C CYS A 166 14.80 -1.94 8.12
N LEU A 167 13.76 -1.53 8.86
CA LEU A 167 12.73 -2.45 9.36
C LEU A 167 11.97 -3.08 8.20
N LEU A 168 11.54 -2.28 7.22
CA LEU A 168 10.83 -2.78 6.04
C LEU A 168 11.69 -3.80 5.28
N ARG A 169 12.98 -3.51 5.13
CA ARG A 169 13.96 -4.38 4.47
C ARG A 169 14.11 -5.72 5.18
N ASP A 170 14.18 -5.70 6.51
CA ASP A 170 14.23 -6.90 7.35
C ASP A 170 12.94 -7.72 7.22
N VAL A 171 11.76 -7.08 7.25
CA VAL A 171 10.47 -7.74 7.09
C VAL A 171 10.35 -8.43 5.73
N ILE A 172 10.73 -7.77 4.64
CA ILE A 172 10.67 -8.33 3.28
C ILE A 172 11.57 -9.58 3.13
N ASN A 173 12.66 -9.65 3.91
CA ASN A 173 13.59 -10.79 3.89
C ASN A 173 13.30 -11.87 4.93
N GLU A 174 12.42 -11.61 5.87
CA GLU A 174 12.05 -12.55 6.91
C GLU A 174 11.31 -13.77 6.32
N LYS A 175 11.60 -14.97 6.83
CA LYS A 175 11.14 -16.23 6.25
C LYS A 175 9.63 -16.44 6.41
N VAL A 176 9.05 -16.09 7.56
CA VAL A 176 7.61 -16.17 7.82
C VAL A 176 6.86 -15.20 6.90
N TYR A 177 7.35 -13.97 6.74
CA TYR A 177 6.81 -13.01 5.77
C TYR A 177 6.91 -13.54 4.34
N ARG A 178 8.06 -14.07 3.92
CA ARG A 178 8.21 -14.68 2.58
C ARG A 178 7.36 -15.93 2.34
N LYS A 179 7.01 -16.67 3.40
CA LYS A 179 6.03 -17.77 3.31
C LYS A 179 4.58 -17.30 3.30
N GLY A 180 4.30 -16.08 3.76
CA GLY A 180 2.94 -15.55 3.89
C GLY A 180 2.17 -16.13 5.09
N ASP A 181 2.85 -16.76 6.05
CA ASP A 181 2.24 -17.34 7.25
C ASP A 181 2.12 -16.27 8.34
N LEU A 182 1.25 -15.28 8.09
CA LEU A 182 1.15 -14.06 8.87
C LEU A 182 -0.17 -13.97 9.62
N THR A 183 -0.12 -13.33 10.79
CA THR A 183 -1.30 -12.90 11.55
C THR A 183 -1.15 -11.41 11.88
N THR A 184 -2.21 -10.78 12.41
CA THR A 184 -2.15 -9.38 12.86
C THR A 184 -1.18 -9.16 14.02
N ASN A 185 -0.70 -10.23 14.68
CA ASN A 185 0.28 -10.19 15.78
C ASN A 185 1.72 -10.43 15.29
N TYR A 186 2.01 -10.17 14.01
CA TYR A 186 3.33 -10.46 13.41
C TYR A 186 4.44 -9.56 13.96
N LEU A 187 4.18 -8.24 14.05
CA LEU A 187 5.08 -7.30 14.71
C LEU A 187 4.62 -7.11 16.17
N PRO A 188 5.57 -6.94 17.11
CA PRO A 188 5.28 -6.78 18.53
C PRO A 188 4.59 -5.45 18.86
#